data_AF-A0A1V6ET71-F1
#
_entry.id   AF-A0A1V6ET71-F1
#
_cell.length_a   1.000
_cell.length_b   1.000
_cell.length_c   1.000
_cell.angle_alpha   90.00
_cell.angle_beta   90.00
_cell.angle_gamma   90.00
#
_symmetry.space_group_name_H-M   'P 1'
#
loop_
_entity.id
_entity.type
_entity.pdbx_description
1 polymer ?
#
loop_
_entity_poly.entity_id
_entity_poly.type
_entity_poly.pdbx_seq_one_letter_code
_entity_poly.pdbx_strand_id
1 'polypeptide(L)'
;MDAFGGLPGVDTAYYATQFGYEKGDDTNVRALLEQMQGIANRRAAMVSTLVAVRSADDPEPLIAVGRVVGEIAREPVGNNGFGFDPVMFIPEFGQTFAQLPVEVKNAHSHRGRAARTMLELIRERWL
;
A
#
# COMPACT_ATOMS: atom_id res chain seq x y z
N MET A 1 -2.76 -6.23 -7.69
CA MET A 1 -2.62 -5.48 -8.97
C MET A 1 -3.57 -6.03 -10.00
N ASP A 2 -4.06 -5.20 -10.90
CA ASP A 2 -5.12 -5.62 -11.84
C ASP A 2 -4.60 -6.69 -12.81
N ALA A 3 -3.40 -6.52 -13.36
CA ALA A 3 -2.77 -7.49 -14.26
C ALA A 3 -2.43 -8.85 -13.60
N PHE A 4 -2.36 -8.90 -12.27
CA PHE A 4 -2.06 -10.11 -11.51
C PHE A 4 -3.26 -10.61 -10.68
N GLY A 5 -4.48 -10.25 -11.06
CA GLY A 5 -5.70 -10.72 -10.39
C GLY A 5 -5.78 -10.35 -8.90
N GLY A 6 -5.11 -9.27 -8.48
CA GLY A 6 -5.06 -8.83 -7.08
C GLY A 6 -3.71 -9.06 -6.39
N LEU A 7 -2.85 -9.96 -6.88
CA LEU A 7 -1.53 -10.22 -6.29
C LEU A 7 -0.61 -8.98 -6.31
N PRO A 8 0.37 -8.87 -5.40
CA PRO A 8 0.74 -9.83 -4.33
C PRO A 8 -0.22 -9.92 -3.14
N GLY A 9 -1.19 -9.00 -3.01
CA GLY A 9 -2.20 -9.07 -1.96
C GLY A 9 -1.60 -9.10 -0.55
N VAL A 10 -1.99 -10.07 0.26
CA VAL A 10 -1.50 -10.21 1.64
C VAL A 10 0.00 -10.58 1.72
N ASP A 11 0.54 -11.22 0.68
CA ASP A 11 1.94 -11.68 0.63
C ASP A 11 2.91 -10.58 0.17
N THR A 12 2.46 -9.33 0.10
CA THR A 12 3.24 -8.17 -0.35
C THR A 12 4.62 -8.07 0.32
N ALA A 13 4.72 -8.38 1.63
CA ALA A 13 5.99 -8.32 2.36
C ALA A 13 6.98 -9.45 2.01
N TYR A 14 6.49 -10.52 1.38
CA TYR A 14 7.25 -11.72 1.02
C TYR A 14 7.28 -11.94 -0.50
N TYR A 15 6.83 -10.98 -1.29
CA TYR A 15 6.65 -11.17 -2.73
C TYR A 15 7.93 -11.62 -3.44
N ALA A 16 9.08 -11.05 -3.07
CA ALA A 16 10.38 -11.39 -3.64
C ALA A 16 10.76 -12.86 -3.43
N THR A 17 10.36 -13.47 -2.31
CA THR A 17 10.73 -14.85 -2.00
C THR A 17 10.04 -15.86 -2.91
N GLN A 18 8.92 -15.48 -3.54
CA GLN A 18 8.25 -16.29 -4.56
C GLN A 18 9.08 -16.41 -5.85
N PHE A 19 10.08 -15.54 -6.03
CA PHE A 19 10.97 -15.48 -7.20
C PHE A 19 12.43 -15.76 -6.83
N GLY A 20 12.69 -16.36 -5.66
CA GLY A 20 14.03 -16.78 -5.25
C GLY A 20 14.92 -15.66 -4.69
N TYR A 21 14.37 -14.47 -4.43
CA TYR A 21 15.10 -13.40 -3.76
C TYR A 21 14.92 -13.44 -2.24
N GLU A 22 15.87 -12.86 -1.51
CA GLU A 22 15.71 -12.63 -0.07
C GLU A 22 14.59 -11.64 0.22
N LYS A 23 13.99 -11.74 1.41
CA LYS A 23 12.96 -10.80 1.86
C LYS A 23 13.56 -9.40 2.05
N GLY A 24 13.04 -8.41 1.34
CA GLY A 24 13.45 -7.02 1.46
C GLY A 24 12.62 -6.10 0.58
N ASP A 25 12.59 -4.82 0.87
CA ASP A 25 11.81 -3.85 0.09
C ASP A 25 12.39 -3.70 -1.33
N ASP A 26 13.71 -3.56 -1.44
CA ASP A 26 14.39 -3.45 -2.73
C ASP A 26 14.22 -4.70 -3.60
N THR A 27 14.27 -5.89 -2.98
CA THR A 27 14.06 -7.16 -3.68
C THR A 27 12.59 -7.36 -4.06
N ASN A 28 11.64 -6.91 -3.23
CA ASN A 28 10.21 -6.90 -3.56
C ASN A 28 9.93 -6.01 -4.77
N VAL A 29 10.51 -4.79 -4.79
CA VAL A 29 10.41 -3.87 -5.93
C VAL A 29 11.04 -4.46 -7.19
N ARG A 30 12.25 -5.03 -7.07
CA ARG A 30 12.91 -5.70 -8.20
C ARG A 30 12.05 -6.81 -8.78
N ALA A 31 11.64 -7.76 -7.95
CA ALA A 31 10.81 -8.89 -8.38
C ALA A 31 9.55 -8.41 -9.10
N LEU A 32 8.89 -7.37 -8.57
CA LEU A 32 7.71 -6.79 -9.18
C LEU A 32 7.98 -6.20 -10.56
N LEU A 33 9.01 -5.36 -10.69
CA LEU A 33 9.33 -4.74 -11.96
C LEU A 33 9.72 -5.78 -13.03
N GLU A 34 10.38 -6.86 -12.62
CA GLU A 34 10.69 -8.01 -13.49
C GLU A 34 9.42 -8.73 -13.96
N GLN A 35 8.49 -9.05 -13.05
CA GLN A 35 7.22 -9.71 -13.43
C GLN A 35 6.32 -8.81 -14.27
N MET A 36 6.48 -7.49 -14.16
CA MET A 36 5.69 -6.53 -14.94
C MET A 36 6.33 -6.14 -16.28
N GLN A 37 7.42 -6.78 -16.71
CA GLN A 37 8.00 -6.55 -18.03
C GLN A 37 6.99 -6.92 -19.13
N GLY A 38 6.86 -6.06 -20.14
CA GLY A 38 5.90 -6.24 -21.24
C GLY A 38 4.42 -6.03 -20.88
N ILE A 39 4.07 -5.81 -19.61
CA ILE A 39 2.68 -5.61 -19.19
C ILE A 39 2.27 -4.14 -19.35
N ALA A 40 1.26 -3.91 -20.18
CA ALA A 40 0.70 -2.58 -20.43
C ALA A 40 -0.23 -2.10 -19.31
N ASN A 41 -1.09 -2.98 -18.78
CA ASN A 41 -1.95 -2.63 -17.65
C ASN A 41 -1.15 -2.65 -16.34
N ARG A 42 -0.78 -1.47 -15.84
CA ARG A 42 0.01 -1.33 -14.61
C ARG A 42 -0.82 -0.85 -13.42
N ARG A 43 -2.15 -0.86 -13.53
CA ARG A 43 -3.04 -0.38 -12.47
C ARG A 43 -2.89 -1.23 -11.22
N ALA A 44 -2.72 -0.56 -10.10
CA ALA A 44 -2.54 -1.16 -8.79
C ALA A 44 -3.25 -0.36 -7.71
N ALA A 45 -3.42 -0.99 -6.54
CA ALA A 45 -3.94 -0.31 -5.37
C ALA A 45 -3.18 -0.75 -4.14
N MET A 46 -2.92 0.20 -3.24
CA MET A 46 -2.50 -0.08 -1.88
C MET A 46 -3.72 -0.02 -0.97
N VAL A 47 -3.80 -0.98 -0.05
CA VAL A 47 -4.93 -1.12 0.89
C VAL A 47 -4.37 -1.26 2.29
N SER A 48 -4.97 -0.55 3.24
CA SER A 48 -4.72 -0.72 4.67
C SER A 48 -6.05 -0.96 5.36
N THR A 49 -6.11 -2.06 6.10
CA THR A 49 -7.22 -2.35 7.02
C THR A 49 -6.68 -2.18 8.44
N LEU A 50 -7.31 -1.30 9.21
CA LEU A 50 -7.07 -1.15 10.65
C LEU A 50 -8.23 -1.78 11.39
N VAL A 51 -7.90 -2.53 12.44
CA VAL A 51 -8.88 -3.14 13.35
C VAL A 51 -8.56 -2.64 14.75
N ALA A 52 -9.54 -2.05 15.42
CA ALA A 52 -9.44 -1.67 16.83
C ALA A 52 -10.35 -2.59 17.66
N VAL A 53 -9.79 -3.16 18.71
CA VAL A 53 -10.46 -4.05 19.66
C VAL A 53 -10.31 -3.50 21.07
N ARG A 54 -11.36 -3.60 21.89
CA ARG A 54 -11.32 -3.20 23.32
C ARG A 54 -10.70 -4.28 24.20
N SER A 55 -10.85 -5.54 23.81
CA SER A 55 -10.30 -6.72 24.48
C SER A 55 -10.13 -7.85 23.45
N ALA A 56 -9.51 -8.95 23.88
CA ALA A 56 -9.38 -10.13 23.02
C ALA A 56 -10.74 -10.75 22.61
N ASP A 57 -11.78 -10.52 23.42
CA ASP A 57 -13.13 -11.07 23.24
C ASP A 57 -14.14 -10.02 22.74
N ASP A 58 -13.67 -8.89 22.18
CA ASP A 58 -14.55 -7.82 21.71
C ASP A 58 -15.48 -8.33 20.60
N PRO A 59 -16.82 -8.39 20.83
CA PRO A 59 -17.75 -8.92 19.83
C PRO A 59 -18.02 -7.91 18.69
N GLU A 60 -17.60 -6.66 18.85
CA GLU A 60 -17.87 -5.57 17.91
C GLU A 60 -16.62 -4.70 17.69
N PRO A 61 -15.58 -5.23 17.02
CA PRO A 61 -14.40 -4.45 16.68
C PRO A 61 -14.72 -3.34 15.67
N LEU A 62 -14.01 -2.23 15.77
CA LEU A 62 -14.04 -1.21 14.73
C LEU A 62 -13.11 -1.63 13.60
N ILE A 63 -13.57 -1.49 12.36
CA ILE A 63 -12.79 -1.80 11.17
C ILE A 63 -12.80 -0.58 10.25
N ALA A 64 -11.62 -0.10 9.89
CA ALA A 64 -11.44 0.99 8.94
C ALA A 64 -10.57 0.52 7.77
N VAL A 65 -11.00 0.83 6.55
CA VAL A 65 -10.27 0.47 5.33
C VAL A 65 -9.92 1.74 4.56
N GLY A 66 -8.64 1.91 4.28
CA GLY A 66 -8.14 2.95 3.40
C GLY A 66 -7.57 2.34 2.12
N ARG A 67 -7.85 2.98 0.99
CA ARG A 67 -7.39 2.55 -0.34
C ARG A 67 -6.85 3.74 -1.12
N VAL A 68 -5.74 3.51 -1.82
CA VAL A 68 -5.24 4.41 -2.87
C VAL A 68 -5.05 3.60 -4.14
N VAL A 69 -5.51 4.14 -5.26
CA VAL A 69 -5.34 3.57 -6.59
C VAL A 69 -4.28 4.38 -7.32
N GLY A 70 -3.41 3.69 -8.04
CA GLY A 70 -2.40 4.30 -8.88
C GLY A 70 -1.89 3.30 -9.92
N GLU A 71 -0.67 3.51 -10.37
CA GLU A 71 -0.02 2.69 -11.38
C GLU A 71 1.38 2.30 -10.94
N ILE A 72 1.83 1.11 -11.31
CA ILE A 72 3.22 0.73 -11.06
C ILE A 72 4.10 1.44 -12.10
N ALA A 73 5.09 2.20 -11.65
CA ALA A 73 6.09 2.82 -12.51
C ALA A 73 6.94 1.76 -13.23
N ARG A 74 7.71 2.17 -14.24
CA ARG A 74 8.63 1.25 -14.95
C ARG A 74 9.97 1.08 -14.24
N GLU A 75 10.33 2.06 -13.43
CA GLU A 75 11.56 2.13 -12.66
C GLU A 75 11.28 2.78 -11.30
N PRO A 76 12.08 2.51 -10.27
CA PRO A 76 11.94 3.17 -8.98
C PRO A 76 12.35 4.64 -9.10
N VAL A 77 11.52 5.54 -8.55
CA VAL A 77 11.80 6.98 -8.51
C VAL A 77 11.49 7.50 -7.11
N GLY A 78 12.39 8.31 -6.55
CA GLY A 78 12.27 8.87 -5.19
C GLY A 78 12.85 7.94 -4.11
N ASN A 79 13.15 8.53 -2.96
CA ASN A 79 13.89 7.87 -1.87
C ASN A 79 13.15 7.90 -0.52
N ASN A 80 11.97 8.51 -0.46
CA ASN A 80 11.17 8.56 0.76
C ASN A 80 10.32 7.30 0.91
N GLY A 81 9.82 7.04 2.12
CA GLY A 81 8.89 5.94 2.35
C GLY A 81 9.57 4.58 2.41
N PHE A 82 8.85 3.53 2.01
CA PHE A 82 9.31 2.13 2.10
C PHE A 82 8.48 1.20 1.21
N GLY A 83 8.88 -0.07 1.14
CA GLY A 83 8.20 -1.09 0.35
C GLY A 83 8.07 -0.67 -1.11
N PHE A 84 6.85 -0.69 -1.63
CA PHE A 84 6.56 -0.38 -3.03
C PHE A 84 6.42 1.11 -3.34
N ASP A 85 6.65 2.01 -2.38
CA ASP A 85 6.51 3.46 -2.59
C ASP A 85 7.31 4.00 -3.79
N PRO A 86 8.57 3.55 -4.06
CA PRO A 86 9.35 4.04 -5.20
C PRO A 86 8.75 3.70 -6.56
N VAL A 87 7.87 2.71 -6.63
CA VAL A 87 7.21 2.29 -7.87
C VAL A 87 5.71 2.53 -7.87
N MET A 88 5.13 2.99 -6.77
CA MET A 88 3.70 3.30 -6.71
C MET A 88 3.45 4.74 -7.20
N PHE A 89 3.23 4.90 -8.51
CA PHE A 89 2.88 6.17 -9.13
C PHE A 89 1.43 6.57 -8.82
N ILE A 90 1.24 7.81 -8.36
CA ILE A 90 -0.07 8.34 -8.00
C ILE A 90 -0.45 9.44 -9.00
N PRO A 91 -1.41 9.19 -9.90
CA PRO A 91 -1.80 10.15 -10.94
C PRO A 91 -2.23 11.52 -10.40
N GLU A 92 -2.86 11.55 -9.23
CA GLU A 92 -3.28 12.79 -8.54
C GLU A 92 -2.10 13.73 -8.24
N PHE A 93 -0.89 13.19 -8.03
CA PHE A 93 0.31 13.97 -7.72
C PHE A 93 1.31 14.03 -8.87
N GLY A 94 1.12 13.24 -9.94
CA GLY A 94 2.12 13.10 -11.00
C GLY A 94 3.47 12.56 -10.50
N GLN A 95 3.47 11.85 -9.37
CA GLN A 95 4.67 11.43 -8.64
C GLN A 95 4.47 10.05 -8.02
N THR A 96 5.57 9.34 -7.77
CA THR A 96 5.54 8.14 -6.92
C THR A 96 5.38 8.54 -5.45
N PHE A 97 4.91 7.62 -4.61
CA PHE A 97 4.86 7.90 -3.17
C PHE A 97 6.23 8.21 -2.56
N ALA A 98 7.33 7.65 -3.10
CA ALA A 98 8.68 7.93 -2.62
C ALA A 98 9.22 9.31 -3.02
N GLN A 99 8.55 10.01 -3.94
CA GLN A 99 8.87 11.40 -4.29
C GLN A 99 8.12 12.41 -3.40
N LEU A 100 7.02 12.01 -2.78
CA LEU A 100 6.23 12.91 -1.94
C LEU A 100 6.95 13.24 -0.63
N PRO A 101 6.77 14.46 -0.09
CA PRO A 101 7.05 14.74 1.31
C PRO A 101 6.27 13.79 2.22
N VAL A 102 6.84 13.47 3.38
CA VAL A 102 6.26 12.51 4.33
C VAL A 102 4.87 12.96 4.79
N GLU A 103 4.68 14.25 4.99
CA GLU A 103 3.42 14.87 5.43
C GLU A 103 2.32 14.68 4.39
N VAL A 104 2.65 14.92 3.12
CA VAL A 104 1.72 14.74 1.99
C VAL A 104 1.36 13.25 1.84
N LYS A 105 2.36 12.37 1.87
CA LYS A 105 2.10 10.92 1.84
C LYS A 105 1.21 10.48 3.01
N ASN A 106 1.48 10.95 4.23
CA ASN A 106 0.69 10.59 5.40
C ASN A 106 -0.76 11.09 5.28
N ALA A 107 -0.98 12.27 4.68
CA ALA A 107 -2.33 12.77 4.42
C ALA A 107 -3.06 11.98 3.33
N HIS A 108 -2.38 11.49 2.29
CA HIS A 108 -3.07 10.94 1.11
C HIS A 108 -2.97 9.42 0.95
N SER A 109 -2.07 8.74 1.68
CA SER A 109 -1.86 7.30 1.60
C SER A 109 -3.07 6.48 2.08
N HIS A 110 -3.08 5.21 1.68
CA HIS A 110 -4.03 4.20 2.14
C HIS A 110 -4.06 4.08 3.68
N ARG A 111 -2.89 4.13 4.35
CA ARG A 111 -2.83 4.17 5.82
C ARG A 111 -3.41 5.46 6.40
N GLY A 112 -3.07 6.61 5.83
CA GLY A 112 -3.61 7.91 6.25
C GLY A 112 -5.14 7.96 6.19
N ARG A 113 -5.71 7.44 5.09
CA ARG A 113 -7.15 7.31 4.90
C ARG A 113 -7.77 6.37 5.94
N ALA A 114 -7.19 5.17 6.14
CA ALA A 114 -7.67 4.22 7.13
C ALA A 114 -7.64 4.80 8.56
N ALA A 115 -6.56 5.52 8.92
CA ALA A 115 -6.40 6.12 10.24
C ALA A 115 -7.42 7.23 10.50
N ARG A 116 -7.73 8.07 9.51
CA ARG A 116 -8.78 9.08 9.64
C ARG A 116 -10.16 8.46 9.87
N THR A 117 -10.53 7.47 9.06
CA THR A 117 -11.79 6.74 9.24
C THR A 117 -11.84 6.04 10.60
N MET A 118 -10.74 5.45 11.06
CA MET A 118 -10.67 4.84 12.40
C MET A 118 -10.90 5.88 13.50
N LEU A 119 -10.31 7.07 13.39
CA LEU A 119 -10.50 8.15 14.36
C LEU A 119 -11.97 8.60 14.43
N GLU A 120 -12.65 8.69 13.29
CA GLU A 120 -14.09 8.99 13.23
C GLU A 120 -14.91 7.90 13.92
N LEU A 121 -14.66 6.62 13.61
CA LEU A 121 -15.35 5.49 14.23
C LEU A 121 -15.16 5.44 15.76
N ILE A 122 -13.94 5.69 16.24
CA ILE A 122 -13.66 5.72 17.69
C ILE A 122 -14.46 6.84 18.37
N ARG A 123 -14.49 8.04 17.76
CA ARG A 123 -15.24 9.18 18.31
C ARG A 123 -16.76 8.97 18.30
N GLU A 124 -17.27 8.25 17.31
CA GLU A 124 -18.71 8.02 17.18
C GLU A 124 -19.21 6.89 18.08
N ARG A 125 -18.41 5.84 18.27
CA ARG A 125 -18.89 4.59 18.86
C ARG A 125 -18.30 4.25 20.23
N TRP A 126 -17.13 4.79 20.55
CA TRP A 126 -16.39 4.44 21.78
C TRP A 126 -16.20 5.61 22.74
N LEU A 127 -16.45 6.85 22.31
CA LEU A 127 -16.43 8.06 23.13
C LEU A 127 -17.84 8.65 23.21
#